data_AF-A0A9W4TET3-F1
#
_entry.id   AF-A0A9W4TET3-F1
#
_cell.length_a   1.000
_cell.length_b   1.000
_cell.length_c   1.000
_cell.angle_alpha   90.00
_cell.angle_beta   90.00
_cell.angle_gamma   90.00
#
_symmetry.space_group_name_H-M   'P 1'
#
loop_
_entity.id
_entity.type
_entity.pdbx_description
1 polymer ?
#
loop_
_entity_poly.entity_id
_entity_poly.type
_entity_poly.pdbx_seq_one_letter_code
_entity_poly.pdbx_strand_id
1 'polypeptide(L)'
;MYDFIWQELIELGCPVRIINGMPDHVHVLFLQNPQKTVSDIVKQIKGSSSHFMNRGEFILEKFAWQTGFAAFSVSESQLDAVYNYIKNQKQHHLKKNGQDEFDDFVKLHGLGDQ
;
A
#
# COMPACT_ATOMS: atom_id res chain seq x y z
N MET A 1 -10.00 -4.36 -7.05
CA MET A 1 -9.11 -4.30 -5.87
C MET A 1 -9.01 -2.89 -5.29
N TYR A 2 -8.54 -1.89 -6.05
CA TYR A 2 -8.29 -0.54 -5.50
C TYR A 2 -9.55 0.11 -4.93
N ASP A 3 -10.68 0.04 -5.62
CA ASP A 3 -11.94 0.61 -5.11
C ASP A 3 -12.38 -0.05 -3.79
N PHE A 4 -12.17 -1.36 -3.65
CA PHE A 4 -12.46 -2.08 -2.41
C PHE A 4 -11.58 -1.59 -1.26
N ILE A 5 -10.26 -1.51 -1.48
CA ILE A 5 -9.31 -0.98 -0.49
C ILE A 5 -9.66 0.46 -0.12
N TRP A 6 -10.05 1.28 -1.10
CA TRP A 6 -10.48 2.65 -0.88
C TRP A 6 -11.67 2.72 0.08
N GLN A 7 -12.73 1.94 -0.18
CA GLN A 7 -13.91 1.93 0.68
C GLN A 7 -13.59 1.44 2.10
N GLU A 8 -12.82 0.36 2.23
CA GLU A 8 -12.44 -0.18 3.54
C GLU A 8 -11.64 0.86 4.38
N LEU A 9 -10.73 1.61 3.74
CA LEU A 9 -10.01 2.69 4.43
C LEU A 9 -10.95 3.80 4.89
N ILE A 10 -11.91 4.20 4.06
CA ILE A 10 -12.91 5.20 4.44
C ILE A 10 -13.75 4.71 5.63
N GLU A 11 -14.18 3.45 5.63
CA GLU A 11 -14.92 2.83 6.75
C GLU A 11 -14.09 2.78 8.04
N LEU A 12 -12.77 2.58 7.94
CA LEU A 12 -11.84 2.66 9.07
C LEU A 12 -11.62 4.09 9.59
N GLY A 13 -12.20 5.10 8.94
CA GLY A 13 -11.99 6.52 9.23
C GLY A 13 -10.62 7.00 8.78
N CYS A 14 -10.11 6.44 7.68
CA CYS A 14 -8.82 6.77 7.08
C CYS A 14 -9.04 7.42 5.71
N PRO A 15 -9.16 8.77 5.62
CA PRO A 15 -9.29 9.47 4.35
C PRO A 15 -8.14 9.14 3.39
N VAL A 16 -8.48 8.73 2.17
CA VAL A 16 -7.50 8.30 1.17
C VAL A 16 -7.15 9.45 0.23
N ARG A 17 -5.86 9.60 -0.09
CA ARG A 17 -5.35 10.58 -1.07
C ARG A 17 -5.11 9.94 -2.43
N ILE A 18 -4.47 8.78 -2.46
CA ILE A 18 -4.22 8.01 -3.69
C ILE A 18 -3.97 6.54 -3.37
N ILE A 19 -4.43 5.69 -4.27
CA ILE A 19 -4.06 4.27 -4.35
C ILE A 19 -3.57 3.99 -5.76
N ASN A 20 -2.43 3.32 -5.87
CA ASN A 20 -1.93 2.77 -7.12
C ASN A 20 -0.98 1.62 -6.82
N GLY A 21 -0.56 0.89 -7.83
CA GLY A 21 0.45 -0.16 -7.65
C GLY A 21 0.72 -0.92 -8.92
N MET A 22 1.40 -2.05 -8.73
CA MET A 22 1.75 -3.02 -9.74
C MET A 22 1.02 -4.35 -9.49
N PRO A 23 1.11 -5.32 -10.40
CA PRO A 23 0.49 -6.63 -10.17
C PRO A 23 0.97 -7.36 -8.90
N ASP A 24 2.16 -7.04 -8.40
CA ASP A 24 2.81 -7.69 -7.25
C ASP A 24 2.74 -6.89 -5.93
N HIS A 25 2.41 -5.59 -5.96
CA HIS A 25 2.29 -4.76 -4.75
C HIS A 25 1.36 -3.55 -4.93
N VAL A 26 0.96 -2.94 -3.80
CA VAL A 26 0.08 -1.76 -3.77
C VAL A 26 0.65 -0.70 -2.84
N HIS A 27 0.61 0.56 -3.28
CA HIS A 27 0.89 1.74 -2.48
C HIS A 27 -0.41 2.49 -2.16
N VAL A 28 -0.49 2.97 -0.93
CA VAL A 28 -1.62 3.75 -0.43
C VAL A 28 -1.07 4.95 0.33
N LEU A 29 -1.51 6.14 -0.04
CA LEU A 29 -1.31 7.36 0.76
C LEU A 29 -2.65 7.76 1.37
N PHE A 30 -2.70 7.78 2.70
CA PHE A 30 -3.92 8.04 3.46
C PHE A 30 -3.61 8.75 4.78
N LEU A 31 -4.61 9.38 5.36
CA LEU A 31 -4.56 9.92 6.71
C LEU A 31 -4.92 8.83 7.71
N GLN A 32 -4.00 8.51 8.62
CA GLN A 32 -4.23 7.49 9.65
C GLN A 32 -5.28 7.96 10.66
N ASN A 33 -6.22 7.07 10.98
CA ASN A 33 -7.12 7.27 12.12
C ASN A 33 -6.31 7.22 13.45
N PRO A 34 -6.31 8.28 14.27
CA PRO A 34 -5.51 8.33 15.50
C PRO A 34 -5.94 7.32 16.57
N GLN A 35 -7.13 6.73 16.43
CA GLN A 35 -7.66 5.70 17.34
C GLN A 35 -7.28 4.26 16.91
N LYS A 36 -6.55 4.10 15.80
CA LYS A 36 -6.18 2.79 15.26
C LYS A 36 -4.69 2.73 14.99
N THR A 37 -4.07 1.60 15.30
CA THR A 37 -2.68 1.38 14.92
C THR A 37 -2.56 1.13 13.42
N VAL A 38 -1.41 1.45 12.82
CA VAL A 38 -1.13 1.12 11.41
C VAL A 38 -1.26 -0.38 11.18
N SER A 39 -0.80 -1.20 12.14
CA SER A 39 -0.89 -2.66 12.06
C SER A 39 -2.34 -3.15 11.98
N ASP A 40 -3.24 -2.60 12.79
CA ASP A 40 -4.67 -2.96 12.75
C ASP A 40 -5.32 -2.57 11.43
N ILE A 41 -5.02 -1.37 10.92
CA ILE A 41 -5.52 -0.89 9.63
C ILE A 41 -5.05 -1.83 8.52
N VAL A 42 -3.75 -2.11 8.45
CA VAL A 42 -3.17 -2.95 7.39
C VAL A 42 -3.67 -4.40 7.51
N LYS A 43 -3.82 -4.94 8.71
CA LYS A 43 -4.41 -6.26 8.95
C LYS A 43 -5.83 -6.34 8.38
N GLN A 44 -6.67 -5.34 8.66
CA GLN A 44 -8.03 -5.29 8.16
C GLN A 44 -8.04 -5.23 6.64
N ILE A 45 -7.29 -4.29 6.05
CA ILE A 45 -7.19 -4.12 4.59
C ILE A 45 -6.74 -5.42 3.91
N LYS A 46 -5.67 -6.05 4.39
CA LYS A 46 -5.14 -7.26 3.78
C LYS A 46 -6.12 -8.43 3.91
N GLY A 47 -6.75 -8.57 5.07
CA GLY A 47 -7.71 -9.64 5.35
C GLY A 47 -8.98 -9.52 4.51
N SER A 48 -9.64 -8.36 4.57
CA SER A 48 -10.91 -8.14 3.87
C SER A 48 -10.73 -8.15 2.35
N SER A 49 -9.64 -7.58 1.84
CA SER A 49 -9.37 -7.58 0.40
C SER A 49 -9.02 -8.97 -0.12
N SER A 50 -8.29 -9.79 0.67
CA SER A 50 -8.03 -11.19 0.30
C SER A 50 -9.32 -12.00 0.26
N HIS A 51 -10.21 -11.80 1.24
CA HIS A 51 -11.50 -12.45 1.25
C HIS A 51 -12.35 -12.02 0.05
N PHE A 52 -12.42 -10.73 -0.25
CA PHE A 52 -13.13 -10.18 -1.41
C PHE A 52 -12.61 -10.78 -2.73
N MET A 53 -11.29 -10.79 -2.93
CA MET A 53 -10.69 -11.30 -4.17
C MET A 53 -10.95 -12.80 -4.38
N ASN A 54 -10.78 -13.58 -3.32
CA ASN A 54 -10.97 -15.04 -3.39
C ASN A 54 -12.44 -15.43 -3.55
N ARG A 55 -13.37 -14.65 -2.97
CA ARG A 55 -14.81 -14.90 -3.13
C ARG A 55 -15.31 -14.55 -4.53
N GLY A 56 -14.72 -13.55 -5.17
CA GLY A 56 -15.11 -13.10 -6.50
C GLY A 56 -14.47 -13.90 -7.65
N GLU A 57 -13.60 -14.87 -7.36
CA GLU A 57 -12.90 -15.70 -8.37
C GLU A 57 -12.22 -14.87 -9.48
N PHE A 58 -11.74 -13.67 -9.15
CA PHE A 58 -11.16 -12.74 -10.12
C PHE A 58 -9.82 -13.22 -10.70
N ILE A 59 -9.18 -14.19 -10.05
CA ILE A 59 -7.93 -14.81 -10.47
C ILE A 59 -8.03 -16.34 -10.30
N LEU A 60 -7.25 -17.09 -11.09
CA LEU A 60 -7.27 -18.56 -11.09
C LEU A 60 -6.72 -19.17 -9.79
N GLU A 61 -5.81 -18.46 -9.14
CA GLU A 61 -5.14 -18.90 -7.92
C GLU A 61 -5.73 -18.23 -6.69
N LYS A 62 -5.44 -18.78 -5.52
CA LYS A 62 -5.84 -18.14 -4.26
C LYS A 62 -5.00 -16.88 -4.05
N PHE A 63 -5.67 -15.72 -4.02
CA PHE A 63 -5.05 -14.46 -3.67
C PHE A 63 -4.60 -14.46 -2.22
N ALA A 64 -3.35 -14.08 -1.98
CA ALA A 64 -2.81 -13.81 -0.66
C ALA A 64 -1.79 -12.67 -0.72
N TRP A 65 -1.79 -11.82 0.30
CA TRP A 65 -0.71 -10.86 0.49
C TRP A 65 0.50 -11.53 1.13
N GLN A 66 1.70 -10.99 0.88
CA GLN A 66 2.88 -11.28 1.69
C GLN A 66 2.61 -11.02 3.19
N THR A 67 3.33 -11.69 4.09
CA THR A 67 3.11 -11.56 5.55
C THR A 67 3.30 -10.13 6.06
N GLY A 68 4.37 -9.46 5.64
CA GLY A 68 4.75 -8.13 6.11
C GLY A 68 4.02 -6.96 5.44
N PHE A 69 4.38 -5.75 5.86
CA PHE A 69 4.05 -4.49 5.21
C PHE A 69 5.11 -3.44 5.55
N ALA A 70 5.22 -2.41 4.72
CA ALA A 70 6.03 -1.23 4.99
C ALA A 70 5.12 -0.03 5.22
N ALA A 71 5.46 0.82 6.18
CA ALA A 71 4.73 2.04 6.47
C ALA A 71 5.71 3.16 6.84
N PHE A 72 5.53 4.32 6.21
CA PHE A 72 6.39 5.48 6.39
C PHE A 72 5.52 6.71 6.60
N SER A 73 5.84 7.49 7.64
CA SER A 73 5.17 8.77 7.88
C SER A 73 5.60 9.80 6.84
N VAL A 74 4.64 10.55 6.30
CA VAL A 74 4.89 11.59 5.29
C VAL A 74 4.57 12.95 5.89
N SER A 75 5.52 13.87 5.85
CA SER A 75 5.29 15.27 6.22
C SER A 75 4.51 15.99 5.11
N GLU A 76 3.73 17.00 5.48
CA GLU A 76 2.95 17.79 4.51
C GLU A 76 3.82 18.35 3.37
N SER A 77 5.04 18.80 3.69
CA SER A 77 6.01 19.30 2.71
C SER A 77 6.44 18.28 1.65
N GLN A 78 6.28 16.99 1.91
CA GLN A 78 6.62 15.90 0.99
C GLN A 78 5.37 15.28 0.35
N LEU A 79 4.18 15.78 0.66
CA LEU A 79 2.91 15.18 0.24
C LEU A 79 2.81 15.08 -1.29
N ASP A 80 3.12 16.18 -1.99
CA ASP A 80 3.05 16.22 -3.46
C ASP A 80 4.08 15.30 -4.11
N ALA A 81 5.28 15.18 -3.52
CA ALA A 81 6.30 14.28 -4.02
C ALA A 81 5.84 12.82 -3.91
N VAL A 82 5.31 12.42 -2.75
CA VAL A 82 4.82 11.06 -2.51
C VAL A 82 3.56 10.75 -3.34
N TYR A 83 2.65 11.72 -3.47
CA TYR A 83 1.48 11.56 -4.34
C TYR A 83 1.90 11.29 -5.79
N ASN A 84 2.81 12.10 -6.32
CA ASN A 84 3.30 11.94 -7.70
C ASN A 84 4.09 10.64 -7.88
N TYR A 85 4.84 10.22 -6.86
CA TYR A 85 5.50 8.92 -6.85
C TYR A 85 4.50 7.78 -7.05
N ILE A 86 3.45 7.71 -6.21
CA ILE A 86 2.41 6.68 -6.28
C ILE A 86 1.66 6.76 -7.61
N LYS A 87 1.30 7.96 -8.06
CA LYS A 87 0.60 8.18 -9.33
C LYS A 87 1.36 7.59 -10.52
N ASN A 88 2.68 7.70 -10.53
CA ASN A 88 3.53 7.30 -11.66
C ASN A 88 4.15 5.90 -11.52
N GLN A 89 3.66 5.07 -10.58
CA GLN A 89 4.25 3.75 -10.30
C GLN A 89 4.43 2.86 -11.54
N LYS A 90 3.42 2.79 -12.41
CA LYS A 90 3.51 2.01 -13.65
C LYS A 90 4.66 2.43 -14.57
N GLN A 91 4.98 3.73 -14.60
CA GLN A 91 6.11 4.25 -15.38
C GLN A 91 7.44 3.99 -14.66
N HIS A 92 7.47 4.10 -13.33
CA HIS A 92 8.63 3.78 -12.50
C HIS A 92 9.08 2.32 -12.72
N HIS A 93 8.12 1.40 -12.73
CA HIS A 93 8.39 -0.03 -12.92
C HIS A 93 8.73 -0.48 -14.34
N LEU A 94 8.78 0.44 -15.31
CA LEU A 94 9.42 0.14 -16.60
C LEU A 94 10.94 -0.03 -16.47
N LYS A 95 11.54 0.44 -15.36
CA LYS A 95 12.99 0.47 -15.17
C LYS A 95 13.45 -0.16 -13.86
N LYS A 96 12.53 -0.55 -12.98
CA LYS A 96 12.83 -1.01 -11.62
C LYS A 96 11.80 -2.06 -11.15
N ASN A 97 12.23 -3.11 -10.45
CA ASN A 97 11.31 -4.11 -9.91
C ASN A 97 10.88 -3.75 -8.46
N GLY A 98 9.87 -4.45 -7.92
CA GLY A 98 9.35 -4.17 -6.57
C GLY A 98 10.34 -4.49 -5.43
N GLN A 99 11.26 -5.45 -5.60
CA GLN A 99 12.27 -5.75 -4.59
C GLN A 99 13.31 -4.62 -4.48
N ASP A 100 13.82 -4.15 -5.63
CA ASP A 100 14.74 -3.02 -5.68
C ASP A 100 14.10 -1.75 -5.08
N GLU A 101 12.78 -1.60 -5.27
CA GLU A 101 12.02 -0.49 -4.69
C GLU A 101 11.99 -0.57 -3.16
N PHE A 102 11.62 -1.74 -2.63
CA PHE A 102 11.62 -1.99 -1.20
C PHE A 102 13.00 -1.73 -0.58
N ASP A 103 14.06 -2.26 -1.20
CA ASP A 103 15.43 -2.11 -0.74
C ASP A 103 15.89 -0.64 -0.71
N ASP A 104 15.49 0.14 -1.71
CA ASP A 104 15.78 1.57 -1.74
C ASP A 104 15.03 2.35 -0.65
N PHE A 105 13.77 1.99 -0.36
CA PHE A 105 13.06 2.59 0.78
C PHE A 105 13.72 2.23 2.11
N VAL A 106 14.10 0.98 2.28
CA VAL A 106 14.82 0.50 3.47
C VAL A 106 16.12 1.29 3.65
N LYS A 107 16.92 1.47 2.60
CA LYS A 107 18.16 2.27 2.64
C LYS A 107 17.89 3.74 2.91
N LEU A 108 16.92 4.35 2.21
CA LEU A 108 16.56 5.75 2.35
C LEU A 108 16.17 6.10 3.79
N HIS A 109 15.51 5.16 4.48
CA HIS A 109 15.08 5.33 5.87
C HIS A 109 16.05 4.77 6.90
N GLY A 110 17.25 4.31 6.49
CA GLY A 110 18.29 3.81 7.39
C GLY A 110 17.94 2.50 8.10
N LEU A 111 17.10 1.66 7.48
CA LEU A 111 16.62 0.39 8.02
C LEU A 111 17.38 -0.84 7.49
N GLY A 112 18.39 -0.64 6.63
CA GLY A 112 19.08 -1.72 5.91
C GLY A 112 20.16 -2.49 6.68
N ASP A 113 20.54 -2.01 7.87
CA ASP A 113 21.63 -2.56 8.68
C ASP A 113 21.14 -3.29 9.94
N GLN A 114 19.89 -3.79 9.95
CA GLN A 114 19.32 -4.59 11.06
C GLN A 114 19.32 -6.09 10.79
#